data_AF-A0A417P8Y9-F1
#
_entry.id   AF-A0A417P8Y9-F1
#
_cell.length_a   1.000
_cell.length_b   1.000
_cell.length_c   1.000
_cell.angle_alpha   90.00
_cell.angle_beta   90.00
_cell.angle_gamma   90.00
#
_symmetry.space_group_name_H-M   'P 1'
#
loop_
_entity.id
_entity.type
_entity.pdbx_description
1 polymer ?
#
loop_
_entity_poly.entity_id
_entity_poly.type
_entity_poly.pdbx_seq_one_letter_code
_entity_poly.pdbx_strand_id
1 'polypeptide(L)'
;MFTPKNIQGALEELYDLCDPDYMVDMLVNYSEEFDDISPALLAKSFQKNAEMISEYRVLSSAGEGIDYQGKVLLNSRAVRLLSYVEDMSGDEKVRTIQSKELWLAEDMTFYVVSCMSTITMDKEEAICLNEHRSVVTTVECEDDIFFDMGSLICELDDICLFELLADVDATIYEL
;
A
#
# COMPACT_ATOMS: atom_id res chain seq x y z
N MET A 1 -8.41 -3.42 14.64
CA MET A 1 -8.91 -4.18 13.48
C MET A 1 -9.49 -3.19 12.47
N PHE A 2 -9.38 -3.50 11.17
CA PHE A 2 -10.04 -2.77 10.09
C PHE A 2 -11.56 -2.84 10.23
N THR A 3 -12.17 -1.76 10.70
CA THR A 3 -13.63 -1.60 10.71
C THR A 3 -13.96 -0.28 10.03
N PRO A 4 -15.16 -0.10 9.46
CA PRO A 4 -15.49 1.12 8.72
C PRO A 4 -15.28 2.38 9.56
N LYS A 5 -15.73 2.35 10.82
CA LYS A 5 -15.57 3.46 11.76
C LYS A 5 -14.10 3.76 12.07
N ASN A 6 -13.28 2.73 12.29
CA ASN A 6 -11.88 2.94 12.63
C ASN A 6 -11.07 3.47 11.44
N ILE A 7 -11.35 2.97 10.23
CA ILE A 7 -10.70 3.43 9.01
C ILE A 7 -11.08 4.88 8.73
N GLN A 8 -12.36 5.22 8.83
CA GLN A 8 -12.81 6.59 8.68
C GLN A 8 -12.09 7.52 9.65
N GLY A 9 -12.06 7.18 10.95
CA GLY A 9 -11.36 7.98 11.94
C GLY A 9 -9.86 8.12 11.66
N ALA A 10 -9.20 7.05 11.21
CA ALA A 10 -7.78 7.07 10.86
C ALA A 10 -7.50 7.99 9.66
N LEU A 11 -8.36 7.96 8.63
CA LEU A 11 -8.23 8.84 7.47
C LEU A 11 -8.51 10.30 7.83
N GLU A 12 -9.53 10.57 8.64
CA GLU A 12 -9.82 11.91 9.16
C GLU A 12 -8.63 12.46 9.96
N GLU A 13 -8.06 11.66 10.88
CA GLU A 13 -6.86 12.03 11.64
C GLU A 13 -5.65 12.30 10.72
N LEU A 14 -5.46 11.50 9.66
CA LEU A 14 -4.40 11.72 8.68
C LEU A 14 -4.61 13.03 7.89
N TYR A 15 -5.83 13.32 7.47
CA TYR A 15 -6.16 14.55 6.74
C TYR A 15 -6.00 15.80 7.61
N ASP A 16 -6.28 15.70 8.91
CA ASP A 16 -6.10 16.79 9.87
C ASP A 16 -4.62 17.16 10.11
N LEU A 17 -3.67 16.31 9.72
CA LEU A 17 -2.23 16.62 9.77
C LEU A 17 -1.78 17.57 8.66
N CYS A 18 -2.55 17.69 7.58
CA CYS A 18 -2.19 18.50 6.42
C CYS A 18 -2.58 19.97 6.60
N ASP A 19 -1.87 20.86 5.90
CA ASP A 19 -2.25 22.27 5.82
C ASP A 19 -3.71 22.42 5.31
N PRO A 20 -4.56 23.24 5.96
CA PRO A 20 -5.96 23.37 5.58
C PRO A 20 -6.18 23.91 4.17
N ASP A 21 -5.34 24.83 3.68
CA ASP A 21 -5.49 25.37 2.32
C ASP A 21 -5.14 24.29 1.29
N TYR A 22 -4.15 23.44 1.59
CA TYR A 22 -3.85 22.25 0.78
C TYR A 22 -5.01 21.26 0.75
N MET A 23 -5.62 20.95 1.90
CA MET A 23 -6.77 20.03 1.95
C MET A 23 -8.02 20.58 1.24
N VAL A 24 -8.23 21.90 1.28
CA VAL A 24 -9.29 22.55 0.48
C VAL A 24 -9.04 22.36 -1.01
N ASP A 25 -7.80 22.51 -1.47
CA ASP A 25 -7.44 22.23 -2.87
C ASP A 25 -7.70 20.77 -3.24
N MET A 26 -7.34 19.83 -2.37
CA MET A 26 -7.64 18.40 -2.57
C MET A 26 -9.14 18.14 -2.69
N LEU A 27 -9.96 18.71 -1.79
CA LEU A 27 -11.41 18.55 -1.83
C LEU A 27 -12.03 19.15 -3.11
N VAL A 28 -11.43 20.19 -3.69
CA VAL A 28 -11.91 20.78 -4.95
C VAL A 28 -11.50 19.94 -6.15
N ASN A 29 -10.27 19.42 -6.16
CA ASN A 29 -9.72 18.71 -7.31
C ASN A 29 -10.09 17.23 -7.35
N TYR A 30 -10.39 16.62 -6.19
CA TYR A 30 -10.68 15.20 -6.03
C TYR A 30 -12.06 14.94 -5.38
N SER A 31 -13.01 15.85 -5.58
CA SER A 31 -14.32 15.75 -4.92
C SER A 31 -15.07 14.46 -5.26
N GLU A 32 -14.93 13.99 -6.51
CA GLU A 32 -15.60 12.76 -6.97
C GLU A 32 -14.99 11.54 -6.28
N GLU A 33 -13.67 11.45 -6.23
CA GLU A 33 -12.95 10.37 -5.55
C GLU A 33 -13.23 10.35 -4.05
N PHE A 34 -13.33 11.51 -3.40
CA PHE A 34 -13.73 11.58 -1.99
C PHE A 34 -15.12 11.01 -1.73
N ASP A 35 -16.08 11.26 -2.63
CA ASP A 35 -17.45 10.76 -2.52
C ASP A 35 -17.53 9.23 -2.75
N ASP A 36 -16.62 8.69 -3.58
CA ASP A 36 -16.55 7.26 -3.91
C ASP A 36 -15.79 6.41 -2.87
N ILE A 37 -14.96 7.03 -2.01
CA ILE A 37 -14.31 6.35 -0.89
C ILE A 37 -15.34 5.88 0.15
N SER A 38 -15.54 4.57 0.19
CA SER A 38 -16.44 3.90 1.14
C SER A 38 -15.67 3.18 2.25
N PRO A 39 -15.75 3.62 3.51
CA PRO A 39 -15.12 2.91 4.64
C PRO A 39 -15.58 1.45 4.79
N ALA A 40 -16.77 1.11 4.28
CA ALA A 40 -17.27 -0.27 4.29
C ALA A 40 -16.53 -1.16 3.28
N LEU A 41 -16.31 -0.66 2.06
CA LEU A 41 -15.55 -1.36 1.02
C LEU A 41 -14.06 -1.44 1.40
N LEU A 42 -13.48 -0.34 1.90
CA LEU A 42 -12.12 -0.34 2.44
C LEU A 42 -11.95 -1.37 3.56
N ALA A 43 -12.87 -1.41 4.54
CA ALA A 43 -12.79 -2.39 5.62
C ALA A 43 -12.79 -3.83 5.10
N LYS A 44 -13.62 -4.12 4.09
CA LYS A 44 -13.70 -5.44 3.48
C LYS A 44 -12.41 -5.79 2.74
N SER A 45 -11.94 -4.91 1.85
CA SER A 45 -10.68 -5.10 1.12
C SER A 45 -9.50 -5.24 2.08
N PHE A 46 -9.39 -4.35 3.08
CA PHE A 46 -8.27 -4.36 4.02
C PHE A 46 -8.25 -5.61 4.88
N GLN A 47 -9.41 -6.09 5.38
CA GLN A 47 -9.45 -7.34 6.14
C GLN A 47 -8.96 -8.55 5.33
N LYS A 48 -9.30 -8.58 4.04
CA LYS A 48 -8.93 -9.64 3.08
C LYS A 48 -7.44 -9.58 2.73
N ASN A 49 -6.91 -8.39 2.49
CA ASN A 49 -5.56 -8.18 1.94
C ASN A 49 -4.49 -7.94 3.02
N ALA A 50 -4.87 -7.69 4.28
CA ALA A 50 -3.91 -7.44 5.34
C ALA A 50 -3.04 -8.67 5.63
N GLU A 51 -1.73 -8.46 5.63
CA GLU A 51 -0.72 -9.50 5.87
C GLU A 51 0.24 -9.13 7.01
N MET A 52 0.92 -10.14 7.55
CA MET A 52 2.04 -9.90 8.46
C MET A 52 3.25 -9.47 7.63
N ILE A 53 3.68 -8.21 7.78
CA ILE A 53 4.85 -7.72 7.07
C ILE A 53 6.11 -8.29 7.70
N SER A 54 7.02 -8.80 6.87
CA SER A 54 8.35 -9.23 7.30
C SER A 54 9.41 -8.22 6.93
N GLU A 55 10.44 -8.09 7.78
CA GLU A 55 11.65 -7.28 7.53
C GLU A 55 12.39 -7.80 6.29
N TYR A 56 12.29 -9.09 6.00
CA TYR A 56 12.92 -9.70 4.84
C TYR A 56 11.97 -10.69 4.16
N ARG A 57 11.86 -10.61 2.83
CA ARG A 57 11.09 -11.54 2.00
C ARG A 57 11.92 -12.00 0.82
N VAL A 58 11.90 -13.30 0.53
CA VAL A 58 12.49 -13.86 -0.68
C VAL A 58 11.45 -14.73 -1.36
N LEU A 59 11.16 -14.41 -2.62
CA LEU A 59 10.35 -15.23 -3.50
C LEU A 59 11.16 -15.55 -4.74
N SER A 60 11.49 -16.82 -4.96
CA SER A 60 12.28 -17.28 -6.09
C SER A 60 11.61 -18.48 -6.75
N SER A 61 11.51 -18.46 -8.07
CA SER A 61 11.16 -19.62 -8.90
C SER A 61 12.41 -20.33 -9.45
N ALA A 62 13.60 -19.77 -9.25
CA ALA A 62 14.84 -20.40 -9.66
C ALA A 62 15.10 -21.72 -8.90
N GLY A 63 15.48 -22.77 -9.63
CA GLY A 63 15.78 -24.08 -9.06
C GLY A 63 14.54 -24.76 -8.46
N GLU A 64 14.65 -25.22 -7.21
CA GLU A 64 13.53 -25.82 -6.45
C GLU A 64 12.52 -24.79 -5.94
N GLY A 65 12.80 -23.50 -6.15
CA GLY A 65 11.99 -22.39 -5.63
C GLY A 65 12.25 -22.11 -4.15
N ILE A 66 12.01 -20.86 -3.75
CA ILE A 66 12.09 -20.40 -2.36
C ILE A 66 10.93 -19.45 -2.12
N ASP A 67 10.17 -19.67 -1.06
CA ASP A 67 9.25 -18.68 -0.49
C ASP A 67 9.61 -18.55 1.00
N TYR A 68 10.34 -17.48 1.33
CA TYR A 68 10.88 -17.25 2.65
C TYR A 68 10.43 -15.90 3.18
N GLN A 69 10.00 -15.91 4.44
CA GLN A 69 9.69 -14.72 5.21
C GLN A 69 10.55 -14.71 6.48
N GLY A 70 11.19 -13.56 6.71
CA GLY A 70 12.06 -13.32 7.85
C GLY A 70 11.30 -12.95 9.11
N LYS A 71 11.95 -12.13 9.94
CA LYS A 71 11.34 -11.61 11.16
C LYS A 71 10.17 -10.69 10.82
N VAL A 72 9.08 -10.80 11.57
CA VAL A 72 7.95 -9.88 11.50
C VAL A 72 8.41 -8.44 11.82
N LEU A 73 8.03 -7.51 10.95
CA LEU A 73 8.35 -6.08 11.04
C LEU A 73 7.34 -5.30 11.90
N LEU A 74 6.04 -5.54 11.70
CA LEU A 74 4.96 -4.86 12.43
C LEU A 74 4.23 -5.82 13.38
N ASN A 75 3.77 -5.31 14.53
CA ASN A 75 3.11 -6.13 15.56
C ASN A 75 1.67 -6.55 15.20
N SER A 76 1.14 -6.06 14.08
CA SER A 76 -0.20 -6.34 13.58
C SER A 76 -0.17 -6.50 12.06
N ARG A 77 -1.21 -7.11 11.47
CA ARG A 77 -1.31 -7.18 10.01
C ARG A 77 -1.51 -5.78 9.46
N ALA A 78 -1.07 -5.55 8.22
CA ALA A 78 -1.18 -4.25 7.58
C ALA A 78 -1.44 -4.39 6.09
N VAL A 79 -1.92 -3.30 5.49
CA VAL A 79 -2.08 -3.13 4.05
C VAL A 79 -1.16 -2.04 3.55
N ARG A 80 -0.50 -2.28 2.42
CA ARG A 80 0.28 -1.24 1.74
C ARG A 80 -0.70 -0.41 0.94
N LEU A 81 -0.74 0.89 1.23
CA LEU A 81 -1.54 1.85 0.49
C LEU A 81 -0.73 2.41 -0.67
N LEU A 82 0.47 2.93 -0.42
CA LEU A 82 1.29 3.55 -1.46
C LEU A 82 2.71 2.99 -1.49
N SER A 83 3.38 3.12 -2.64
CA SER A 83 4.80 2.80 -2.82
C SER A 83 5.42 3.74 -3.86
N TYR A 84 6.30 4.63 -3.41
CA TYR A 84 7.04 5.56 -4.27
C TYR A 84 8.45 5.06 -4.49
N VAL A 85 8.87 4.94 -5.75
CA VAL A 85 10.26 4.60 -6.09
C VAL A 85 11.12 5.85 -5.94
N GLU A 86 12.12 5.77 -5.07
CA GLU A 86 13.10 6.84 -4.83
C GLU A 86 14.32 6.70 -5.75
N ASP A 87 14.80 5.47 -5.92
CA ASP A 87 15.94 5.16 -6.78
C ASP A 87 15.79 3.79 -7.44
N MET A 88 16.37 3.66 -8.63
CA MET A 88 16.47 2.40 -9.34
C MET A 88 17.86 2.28 -9.97
N SER A 89 18.54 1.19 -9.65
CA SER A 89 19.86 0.88 -10.19
C SER A 89 19.93 -0.57 -10.66
N GLY A 90 20.96 -0.90 -11.44
CA GLY A 90 21.20 -2.24 -11.95
C GLY A 90 21.17 -2.34 -13.47
N ASP A 91 21.00 -3.56 -13.97
CA ASP A 91 20.99 -3.88 -15.39
C ASP A 91 19.79 -4.77 -15.77
N GLU A 92 19.83 -5.34 -16.98
CA GLU A 92 18.77 -6.22 -17.48
C GLU A 92 18.59 -7.49 -16.65
N LYS A 93 19.62 -7.96 -15.93
CA LYS A 93 19.60 -9.20 -15.14
C LYS A 93 19.28 -8.95 -13.68
N VAL A 94 19.78 -7.87 -13.10
CA VAL A 94 19.56 -7.55 -11.69
C VAL A 94 19.21 -6.09 -11.55
N ARG A 95 18.01 -5.84 -11.01
CA ARG A 95 17.53 -4.49 -10.69
C ARG A 95 17.39 -4.35 -9.19
N THR A 96 17.86 -3.24 -8.64
CA THR A 96 17.62 -2.85 -7.26
C THR A 96 16.75 -1.60 -7.27
N ILE A 97 15.65 -1.65 -6.54
CA ILE A 97 14.66 -0.58 -6.42
C ILE A 97 14.62 -0.20 -4.95
N GLN A 98 14.81 1.08 -4.67
CA GLN A 98 14.55 1.66 -3.36
C GLN A 98 13.22 2.36 -3.42
N SER A 99 12.32 2.01 -2.51
CA SER A 99 11.02 2.65 -2.40
C SER A 99 10.70 3.04 -0.96
N LYS A 100 9.84 4.04 -0.86
CA LYS A 100 9.19 4.46 0.38
C LYS A 100 7.72 4.08 0.28
N GLU A 101 7.24 3.33 1.26
CA GLU A 101 5.92 2.72 1.27
C GLU A 101 5.08 3.28 2.44
N LEU A 102 3.80 3.53 2.17
CA LEU A 102 2.82 3.87 3.20
C LEU A 102 2.01 2.62 3.54
N TRP A 103 2.00 2.23 4.80
CA TRP A 103 1.25 1.08 5.29
C TRP A 103 0.26 1.50 6.37
N LEU A 104 -0.96 0.99 6.30
CA LEU A 104 -1.93 1.11 7.40
C LEU A 104 -2.02 -0.23 8.12
N ALA A 105 -1.76 -0.23 9.42
CA ALA A 105 -1.83 -1.42 10.25
C ALA A 105 -3.21 -1.63 10.89
N GLU A 106 -3.51 -2.83 11.36
CA GLU A 106 -4.80 -3.15 11.98
C GLU A 106 -5.09 -2.33 13.25
N ASP A 107 -4.09 -1.74 13.89
CA ASP A 107 -4.24 -0.82 15.01
C ASP A 107 -4.54 0.63 14.58
N MET A 108 -4.73 0.88 13.27
CA MET A 108 -4.95 2.17 12.62
C MET A 108 -3.73 3.09 12.57
N THR A 109 -2.54 2.58 12.88
CA THR A 109 -1.30 3.35 12.75
C THR A 109 -0.85 3.35 11.29
N PHE A 110 -0.54 4.54 10.76
CA PHE A 110 0.15 4.69 9.48
C PHE A 110 1.66 4.59 9.69
N TYR A 111 2.30 3.66 8.99
CA TYR A 111 3.74 3.45 9.00
C TYR A 111 4.35 3.90 7.68
N VAL A 112 5.45 4.64 7.78
CA VAL A 112 6.35 4.93 6.67
C VAL A 112 7.45 3.87 6.69
N VAL A 113 7.55 3.09 5.62
CA VAL A 113 8.48 1.97 5.51
C VAL A 113 9.43 2.21 4.34
N SER A 114 10.73 2.08 4.57
CA SER A 114 11.71 1.97 3.48
C SER A 114 11.75 0.52 3.03
N CYS A 115 11.69 0.29 1.72
CA CYS A 115 11.82 -1.02 1.10
C CYS A 115 12.95 -0.98 0.08
N MET A 116 13.89 -1.92 0.18
CA MET A 116 14.89 -2.18 -0.83
C MET A 116 14.58 -3.52 -1.48
N SER A 117 14.18 -3.48 -2.74
CA SER A 117 13.84 -4.67 -3.52
C SER A 117 14.92 -4.97 -4.54
N THR A 118 15.48 -6.19 -4.54
CA THR A 118 16.33 -6.69 -5.61
C THR A 118 15.57 -7.73 -6.42
N ILE A 119 15.44 -7.48 -7.72
CA ILE A 119 14.77 -8.36 -8.67
C ILE A 119 15.83 -8.96 -9.59
N THR A 120 15.91 -10.29 -9.62
CA THR A 120 16.70 -11.03 -10.60
C THR A 120 15.81 -11.49 -11.74
N MET A 121 16.23 -11.20 -12.97
CA MET A 121 15.55 -11.56 -14.20
C MET A 121 16.27 -12.71 -14.89
N ASP A 122 15.52 -13.67 -15.42
CA ASP A 122 15.98 -14.55 -16.49
C ASP A 122 15.26 -14.15 -17.78
N LYS A 123 16.02 -13.57 -18.71
CA LYS A 123 15.47 -12.90 -19.90
C LYS A 123 14.48 -11.80 -19.50
N GLU A 124 13.20 -11.97 -19.79
CA GLU A 124 12.12 -11.01 -19.50
C GLU A 124 11.28 -11.40 -18.28
N GLU A 125 11.61 -12.51 -17.62
CA GLU A 125 10.84 -13.02 -16.48
C GLU A 125 11.58 -12.76 -15.15
N ALA A 126 10.86 -12.22 -14.17
CA ALA A 126 11.37 -12.10 -12.81
C ALA A 126 11.40 -13.49 -12.15
N ILE A 127 12.61 -13.99 -11.87
CA ILE A 127 12.81 -15.32 -11.27
C ILE A 127 13.12 -15.27 -9.78
N CYS A 128 13.52 -14.11 -9.25
CA CYS A 128 13.74 -13.93 -7.82
C CYS A 128 13.46 -12.48 -7.42
N LEU A 129 12.66 -12.32 -6.38
CA LEU A 129 12.39 -11.08 -5.67
C LEU A 129 12.97 -11.20 -4.27
N ASN A 130 13.83 -10.25 -3.92
CA ASN A 130 14.35 -10.06 -2.59
C ASN A 130 13.84 -8.72 -2.08
N GLU A 131 13.25 -8.66 -0.89
CA GLU A 131 12.83 -7.40 -0.29
C GLU A 131 13.39 -7.31 1.13
N HIS A 132 14.01 -6.18 1.44
CA HIS A 132 14.33 -5.79 2.81
C HIS A 132 13.53 -4.55 3.17
N ARG A 133 12.79 -4.60 4.27
CA ARG A 133 11.95 -3.51 4.77
C ARG A 133 12.41 -3.05 6.14
N SER A 134 12.34 -1.75 6.38
CA SER A 134 12.55 -1.15 7.69
C SER A 134 11.56 -0.01 7.95
N VAL A 135 11.06 0.07 9.18
CA VAL A 135 10.19 1.20 9.58
C VAL A 135 11.05 2.45 9.70
N VAL A 136 10.67 3.50 9.00
CA VAL A 136 11.30 4.83 9.09
C VAL A 136 10.67 5.61 10.23
N THR A 137 9.34 5.71 10.23
CA THR A 137 8.56 6.43 11.24
C THR A 137 7.08 6.00 11.20
N THR A 138 6.30 6.48 12.17
CA THR A 138 4.83 6.54 12.13
C THR A 138 4.41 7.92 11.65
N VAL A 139 3.28 8.05 10.96
CA VAL A 139 2.78 9.36 10.53
C VAL A 139 2.07 10.02 11.70
N GLU A 140 2.71 11.04 12.29
CA GLU A 140 2.19 11.78 13.45
C GLU A 140 2.11 13.29 13.19
N CYS A 141 2.80 13.79 12.17
CA CYS A 141 2.78 15.19 11.75
C CYS A 141 2.98 15.35 10.23
N GLU A 142 2.80 16.58 9.74
CA GLU A 142 2.95 16.91 8.32
C GLU A 142 4.33 16.52 7.75
N ASP A 143 5.40 16.65 8.54
CA ASP A 143 6.78 16.31 8.12
C ASP A 143 6.98 14.81 7.83
N ASP A 144 6.10 13.93 8.35
CA ASP A 144 6.15 12.49 8.10
C ASP A 144 5.51 12.10 6.74
N ILE A 145 4.70 13.00 6.17
CA ILE A 145 3.96 12.78 4.92
C ILE A 145 4.93 12.93 3.74
N PHE A 146 5.31 11.81 3.15
CA PHE A 146 6.24 11.76 2.01
C PHE A 146 5.54 11.65 0.65
N PHE A 147 4.22 11.56 0.64
CA PHE A 147 3.39 11.29 -0.52
C PHE A 147 2.47 12.47 -0.80
N ASP A 148 1.95 12.51 -2.03
CA ASP A 148 0.91 13.47 -2.40
C ASP A 148 -0.47 12.93 -1.99
N MET A 149 -1.31 13.78 -1.37
CA MET A 149 -2.60 13.35 -0.83
C MET A 149 -3.57 12.93 -1.94
N GLY A 150 -3.53 13.59 -3.10
CA GLY A 150 -4.30 13.19 -4.28
C GLY A 150 -4.01 11.75 -4.69
N SER A 151 -2.73 11.35 -4.65
CA SER A 151 -2.33 9.96 -4.92
C SER A 151 -2.92 8.96 -3.92
N LEU A 152 -3.00 9.31 -2.63
CA LEU A 152 -3.65 8.48 -1.63
C LEU A 152 -5.16 8.36 -1.90
N ILE A 153 -5.82 9.48 -2.19
CA ILE A 153 -7.26 9.53 -2.45
C ILE A 153 -7.62 8.65 -3.65
N CYS A 154 -6.90 8.79 -4.77
CA CYS A 154 -7.11 7.96 -5.95
C CYS A 154 -6.93 6.46 -5.65
N GLU A 155 -5.89 6.09 -4.89
CA GLU A 155 -5.67 4.68 -4.55
C GLU A 155 -6.79 4.12 -3.65
N LEU A 156 -7.29 4.91 -2.69
CA LEU A 156 -8.41 4.50 -1.84
C LEU A 156 -9.71 4.33 -2.64
N ASP A 157 -9.96 5.23 -3.60
CA ASP A 157 -11.08 5.11 -4.54
C ASP A 157 -10.95 3.85 -5.41
N ASP A 158 -9.79 3.61 -6.02
CA ASP A 158 -9.52 2.41 -6.82
C ASP A 158 -9.75 1.13 -6.01
N ILE A 159 -9.30 1.09 -4.74
CA ILE A 159 -9.54 -0.05 -3.85
C ILE A 159 -11.04 -0.26 -3.61
N CYS A 160 -11.81 0.81 -3.41
CA CYS A 160 -13.26 0.76 -3.29
C CYS A 160 -13.92 0.23 -4.57
N LEU A 161 -13.53 0.75 -5.73
CA LEU A 161 -14.03 0.31 -7.03
C LEU A 161 -13.75 -1.18 -7.28
N PHE A 162 -12.53 -1.65 -7.02
CA PHE A 162 -12.19 -3.07 -7.21
C PHE A 162 -12.94 -3.99 -6.25
N GLU A 163 -13.13 -3.59 -4.99
CA GLU A 163 -13.90 -4.39 -4.04
C GLU A 163 -15.39 -4.43 -4.42
N LEU A 164 -15.94 -3.32 -4.94
CA LEU A 164 -17.30 -3.27 -5.48
C LEU A 164 -17.47 -4.21 -6.68
N LEU A 165 -16.53 -4.18 -7.62
CA LEU A 165 -16.56 -5.05 -8.81
C LEU A 165 -16.38 -6.53 -8.47
N ALA A 166 -15.61 -6.86 -7.42
CA ALA A 166 -15.44 -8.22 -6.96
C ALA A 166 -16.73 -8.81 -6.32
N ASP A 167 -17.62 -7.95 -5.83
CA ASP A 167 -18.90 -8.34 -5.21
C ASP A 167 -20.05 -8.50 -6.20
N VAL A 168 -19.97 -7.82 -7.34
CA VAL A 168 -20.88 -8.07 -8.44
C VAL A 168 -20.42 -9.38 -9.07
N ASP A 169 -21.11 -10.49 -8.78
CA ASP A 169 -21.01 -11.75 -9.53
C ASP A 169 -21.19 -11.41 -11.01
N ALA A 170 -20.09 -11.13 -11.72
CA ALA A 170 -20.09 -10.73 -13.10
C ALA A 170 -20.52 -11.96 -13.90
N THR A 171 -21.82 -12.12 -14.03
CA THR A 171 -22.42 -13.09 -14.92
C THR A 171 -22.08 -12.61 -16.32
N ILE A 172 -20.97 -13.10 -16.85
CA ILE A 172 -20.63 -12.94 -18.27
C ILE A 172 -21.73 -13.64 -19.05
N TYR A 173 -22.69 -12.89 -19.55
CA TYR A 173 -23.59 -13.36 -20.59
C TYR A 173 -22.80 -13.35 -21.90
N GLU A 174 -22.24 -14.50 -22.27
CA GLU A 174 -21.80 -14.71 -23.65
C GLU A 174 -23.04 -14.57 -24.56
N LEU A 175 -22.98 -13.61 -25.50
CA LEU A 175 -23.94 -13.42 -26.59
C LEU A 175 -23.53 -14.23 -27.81
#